data_AF-A0A1R0GS60-F1
#
_entry.id   AF-A0A1R0GS60-F1
#
_cell.length_a   1.000
_cell.length_b   1.000
_cell.length_c   1.000
_cell.angle_alpha   90.00
_cell.angle_beta   90.00
_cell.angle_gamma   90.00
#
_symmetry.space_group_name_H-M   'P 1'
#
loop_
_entity.id
_entity.type
_entity.pdbx_description
1 polymer ?
#
loop_
_entity_poly.entity_id
_entity_poly.type
_entity_poly.pdbx_seq_one_letter_code
_entity_poly.pdbx_strand_id
1 'polypeptide(L)'
;MQIALNQITDWSNTWEISVNASKCGLMNVASLQSSDLILQGRKIPNTDQYTYLGYIMNNKWDVSGTTENNKLKVRKAFYAAYSFLKRNDVPVSLKIKFINSVLMPIGCYGGETVGMRKARVKPIRAEIDKAIRLVANVGKSAAMERVRADMGIKSVFLKTKTARERAYHKWPTLKTWIADLIKSPIRSRMATWVTGSARWIKKFVFKIQKVKQPSP
;
A
#
# COMPACT_ATOMS: atom_id res chain seq x y z
N MET A 1 29.33 -3.31 0.16
CA MET A 1 28.36 -2.49 0.93
C MET A 1 29.07 -1.53 1.88
N GLN A 2 29.99 -2.00 2.74
CA GLN A 2 30.75 -1.12 3.64
C GLN A 2 31.50 0.01 2.94
N ILE A 3 32.10 -0.23 1.76
CA ILE A 3 32.77 0.81 0.95
C ILE A 3 31.84 2.00 0.65
N ALA A 4 30.58 1.73 0.31
CA ALA A 4 29.61 2.80 0.04
C ALA A 4 29.21 3.57 1.32
N LEU A 5 29.15 2.89 2.47
CA LEU A 5 28.90 3.56 3.76
C LEU A 5 30.08 4.44 4.19
N ASN A 6 31.30 4.05 3.84
CA ASN A 6 32.48 4.88 4.07
C ASN A 6 32.42 6.16 3.23
N GLN A 7 32.03 6.06 1.94
CA GLN A 7 31.82 7.24 1.10
C GLN A 7 30.72 8.17 1.64
N ILE A 8 29.63 7.61 2.17
CA ILE A 8 28.58 8.39 2.83
C ILE A 8 29.13 9.06 4.11
N THR A 9 29.98 8.35 4.86
CA THR A 9 30.65 8.91 6.05
C THR A 9 31.54 10.08 5.66
N ASP A 10 32.39 9.94 4.65
CA ASP A 10 33.29 10.99 4.18
C ASP A 10 32.52 12.21 3.72
N TRP A 11 31.49 12.01 2.88
CA TRP A 11 30.60 13.09 2.45
C TRP A 11 29.91 13.76 3.64
N SER A 12 29.35 12.99 4.56
CA SER A 12 28.68 13.54 5.73
C SER A 12 29.64 14.36 6.59
N ASN A 13 30.89 13.93 6.73
CA ASN A 13 31.91 14.67 7.46
C ASN A 13 32.30 15.97 6.73
N THR A 14 32.46 15.93 5.40
CA THR A 14 32.74 17.13 4.58
C THR A 14 31.68 18.20 4.75
N TRP A 15 30.41 17.81 4.88
CA TRP A 15 29.28 18.72 5.03
C TRP A 15 28.83 18.92 6.48
N GLU A 16 29.62 18.45 7.45
CA GLU A 16 29.33 18.57 8.89
C GLU A 16 27.96 17.98 9.30
N ILE A 17 27.52 16.93 8.59
CA ILE A 17 26.27 16.21 8.85
C ILE A 17 26.54 15.01 9.75
N SER A 18 25.76 14.89 10.84
CA SER A 18 25.74 13.69 11.67
C SER A 18 24.62 12.74 11.26
N VAL A 19 24.94 11.47 11.09
CA VAL A 19 24.00 10.42 10.72
C VAL A 19 23.55 9.67 11.96
N ASN A 20 22.23 9.59 12.13
CA ASN A 20 21.66 8.84 13.23
C ASN A 20 21.57 7.34 12.88
N ALA A 21 22.63 6.60 13.20
CA ALA A 21 22.71 5.16 12.99
C ALA A 21 21.55 4.37 13.64
N SER A 22 20.93 4.85 14.73
CA SER A 22 19.79 4.14 15.36
C SER A 22 18.48 4.28 14.58
N LYS A 23 18.39 5.25 13.66
CA LYS A 23 17.28 5.36 12.69
C LYS A 23 17.56 4.65 11.36
N CYS A 24 18.79 4.19 11.15
CA CYS A 24 19.15 3.30 10.05
C CYS A 24 18.72 1.87 10.37
N GLY A 25 18.67 1.00 9.36
CA GLY A 25 18.34 -0.41 9.56
C GLY A 25 18.99 -1.27 8.50
N LEU A 26 19.72 -2.30 8.95
CA LEU A 26 20.23 -3.35 8.10
C LEU A 26 19.20 -4.48 8.07
N MET A 27 18.62 -4.73 6.90
CA MET A 27 17.60 -5.75 6.72
C MET A 27 18.09 -6.80 5.72
N ASN A 28 18.20 -8.04 6.19
CA ASN A 28 18.58 -9.17 5.36
C ASN A 28 17.37 -9.66 4.58
N VAL A 29 17.47 -9.66 3.25
CA VAL A 29 16.40 -10.10 2.35
C VAL A 29 16.82 -11.43 1.72
N ALA A 30 16.07 -12.49 2.02
CA ALA A 30 16.21 -13.82 1.41
C ALA A 30 17.56 -14.57 1.61
N SER A 31 18.45 -14.13 2.50
CA SER A 31 19.72 -14.83 2.81
C SER A 31 20.26 -14.56 4.22
N LEU A 32 21.25 -15.37 4.62
CA LEU A 32 21.89 -15.41 5.96
C LEU A 32 22.58 -14.10 6.36
N GLN A 33 22.75 -13.96 7.68
CA GLN A 33 23.27 -12.80 8.41
C GLN A 33 24.38 -12.06 7.67
N SER A 34 24.12 -10.80 7.33
CA SER A 34 25.16 -9.86 6.92
C SER A 34 26.11 -9.60 8.08
N SER A 35 27.38 -9.41 7.76
CA SER A 35 28.37 -8.79 8.65
C SER A 35 27.86 -7.45 9.18
N ASP A 36 28.30 -7.08 10.36
CA ASP A 36 27.99 -5.80 10.96
C ASP A 36 28.44 -4.66 10.04
N LEU A 37 27.52 -3.74 9.77
CA LEU A 37 27.80 -2.54 8.99
C LEU A 37 27.96 -1.35 9.91
N ILE A 38 28.96 -0.53 9.61
CA ILE A 38 29.33 0.64 10.40
C ILE A 38 29.12 1.91 9.56
N LEU A 39 28.53 2.93 10.16
CA LEU A 39 28.30 4.25 9.56
C LEU A 39 28.72 5.31 10.56
N GLN A 40 29.66 6.18 10.17
CA GLN A 40 30.29 7.17 11.08
C GLN A 40 30.77 6.54 12.41
N GLY A 41 31.46 5.40 12.32
CA GLY A 41 31.97 4.68 13.50
C GLY A 41 30.89 4.01 14.36
N ARG A 42 29.60 4.10 14.01
CA ARG A 42 28.49 3.48 14.74
C ARG A 42 27.93 2.28 14.01
N LYS A 43 27.67 1.20 14.74
CA LYS A 43 27.02 0.00 14.20
C LYS A 43 25.57 0.30 13.83
N ILE A 44 25.16 -0.10 12.62
CA ILE A 44 23.77 -0.04 12.17
C ILE A 44 23.00 -1.23 12.80
N PRO A 45 21.81 -1.01 13.39
CA PRO A 45 21.03 -2.10 13.95
C PRO A 45 20.47 -3.01 12.86
N ASN A 46 20.50 -4.32 13.14
CA ASN A 46 19.79 -5.30 12.32
C ASN A 46 18.29 -5.22 12.59
N THR A 47 17.48 -5.25 11.54
CA THR A 47 16.01 -5.23 11.65
C THR A 47 15.36 -6.17 10.63
N ASP A 48 14.26 -6.79 11.03
CA ASP A 48 13.40 -7.58 10.14
C ASP A 48 12.39 -6.73 9.37
N GLN A 49 12.18 -5.49 9.80
CA GLN A 49 11.19 -4.58 9.26
C GLN A 49 11.67 -3.13 9.28
N TYR A 50 11.43 -2.41 8.20
CA TYR A 50 11.72 -0.98 8.12
C TYR A 50 10.48 -0.21 7.67
N THR A 51 10.24 0.94 8.31
CA THR A 51 9.14 1.84 7.95
C THR A 51 9.70 2.98 7.11
N TYR A 52 9.38 2.99 5.83
CA TYR A 52 9.76 4.07 4.92
C TYR A 52 8.51 4.84 4.48
N LEU A 53 8.40 6.10 4.88
CA LEU A 53 7.24 6.96 4.58
C LEU A 53 5.90 6.28 4.92
N GLY A 54 5.85 5.55 6.04
CA GLY A 54 4.67 4.81 6.48
C GLY A 54 4.37 3.50 5.73
N TYR A 55 5.14 3.16 4.69
CA TYR A 55 5.14 1.85 4.06
C TYR A 55 6.06 0.91 4.84
N ILE A 56 5.60 -0.32 5.06
CA ILE A 56 6.34 -1.34 5.79
C ILE A 56 7.03 -2.26 4.80
N MET A 57 8.36 -2.23 4.81
CA MET A 57 9.22 -3.19 4.13
C MET A 57 9.62 -4.27 5.13
N ASN A 58 9.43 -5.53 4.79
CA ASN A 58 9.84 -6.66 5.64
C ASN A 58 10.90 -7.52 4.94
N ASN A 59 11.63 -8.31 5.71
CA ASN A 59 12.65 -9.24 5.24
C ASN A 59 12.12 -10.28 4.23
N LYS A 60 10.82 -10.60 4.29
CA LYS A 60 10.11 -11.49 3.33
C LYS A 60 9.82 -10.82 1.98
N TRP A 61 9.99 -9.50 1.88
CA TRP A 61 9.67 -8.69 0.70
C TRP A 61 8.21 -8.84 0.21
N ASP A 62 7.29 -9.06 1.15
CA ASP A 62 5.86 -9.13 0.87
C ASP A 62 5.11 -7.87 1.32
N VAL A 63 3.80 -7.81 1.03
CA VAL A 63 2.97 -6.64 1.36
C VAL A 63 2.18 -6.80 2.66
N SER A 64 2.40 -7.87 3.43
CA SER A 64 1.62 -8.20 4.62
C SER A 64 1.79 -7.16 5.71
N GLY A 65 3.02 -6.73 5.97
CA GLY A 65 3.33 -5.70 6.97
C GLY A 65 2.63 -4.38 6.68
N THR A 66 2.63 -3.95 5.41
CA THR A 66 1.94 -2.70 5.02
C THR A 66 0.43 -2.85 5.14
N THR A 67 -0.11 -4.01 4.77
CA THR A 67 -1.54 -4.29 4.86
C THR A 67 -2.02 -4.25 6.31
N GLU A 68 -1.28 -4.86 7.23
CA GLU A 68 -1.61 -4.87 8.65
C GLU A 68 -1.47 -3.47 9.27
N ASN A 69 -0.39 -2.75 8.95
CA ASN A 69 -0.22 -1.36 9.39
C ASN A 69 -1.38 -0.45 8.94
N ASN A 70 -1.78 -0.53 7.68
CA ASN A 70 -2.90 0.26 7.17
C ASN A 70 -4.22 -0.13 7.84
N LYS A 71 -4.47 -1.42 8.05
CA LYS A 71 -5.64 -1.92 8.79
C LYS A 71 -5.67 -1.33 10.21
N LEU A 72 -4.55 -1.35 10.94
CA LEU A 72 -4.47 -0.78 12.29
C LEU A 72 -4.71 0.73 12.28
N LYS A 73 -4.17 1.47 11.31
CA LYS A 73 -4.41 2.91 11.15
C LYS A 73 -5.88 3.22 10.82
N VAL A 74 -6.49 2.47 9.92
CA VAL A 74 -7.94 2.58 9.63
C VAL A 74 -8.75 2.32 10.89
N ARG A 75 -8.43 1.24 11.61
CA ARG A 75 -9.11 0.89 12.85
C ARG A 75 -9.02 2.02 13.87
N LYS A 76 -7.82 2.56 14.11
CA LYS A 76 -7.60 3.68 15.02
C LYS A 76 -8.42 4.91 14.62
N ALA A 77 -8.38 5.30 13.35
CA ALA A 77 -9.15 6.44 12.84
C ALA A 77 -10.67 6.21 12.94
N PHE A 78 -11.13 5.00 12.65
CA PHE A 78 -12.54 4.64 12.78
C PHE A 78 -13.03 4.77 14.23
N TYR A 79 -12.30 4.18 15.19
CA TYR A 79 -12.70 4.23 16.59
C TYR A 79 -12.60 5.64 17.18
N ALA A 80 -11.64 6.46 16.74
CA ALA A 80 -11.56 7.87 17.13
C ALA A 80 -12.80 8.67 16.67
N ALA A 81 -13.37 8.33 15.50
CA ALA A 81 -14.56 8.97 14.96
C ALA A 81 -15.87 8.22 15.27
N TYR A 82 -15.84 7.22 16.15
CA TYR A 82 -16.97 6.32 16.35
C TYR A 82 -18.23 7.05 16.84
N SER A 83 -18.07 7.95 17.81
CA SER A 83 -19.16 8.77 18.35
C SER A 83 -19.84 9.60 17.26
N PHE A 84 -19.05 10.25 16.40
CA PHE A 84 -19.53 11.01 15.24
C PHE A 84 -20.28 10.14 14.23
N LEU A 85 -19.77 8.95 13.91
CA LEU A 85 -20.40 8.06 12.94
C LEU A 85 -21.70 7.42 13.45
N LYS A 86 -21.81 7.19 14.76
CA LYS A 86 -22.98 6.57 15.40
C LYS A 86 -24.16 7.54 15.56
N ARG A 87 -23.91 8.84 15.66
CA ARG A 87 -24.91 9.90 15.89
C ARG A 87 -26.01 9.96 14.83
N ASN A 88 -27.28 9.88 15.22
CA ASN A 88 -28.42 9.87 14.27
C ASN A 88 -28.76 11.25 13.70
N ASP A 89 -28.38 12.32 14.40
CA ASP A 89 -28.59 13.71 14.01
C ASP A 89 -27.65 14.19 12.89
N VAL A 90 -26.57 13.45 12.64
CA VAL A 90 -25.60 13.77 11.58
C VAL A 90 -26.03 13.16 10.24
N PRO A 91 -26.13 13.95 9.15
CA PRO A 91 -26.49 13.44 7.83
C PRO A 91 -25.56 12.32 7.35
N VAL A 92 -26.16 11.28 6.76
CA VAL A 92 -25.43 10.11 6.21
C VAL A 92 -24.42 10.53 5.15
N SER A 93 -24.74 11.54 4.33
CA SER A 93 -23.84 12.09 3.31
C SER A 93 -22.51 12.59 3.89
N LEU A 94 -22.54 13.24 5.07
CA LEU A 94 -21.34 13.73 5.75
C LEU A 94 -20.49 12.57 6.28
N LYS A 95 -21.14 11.54 6.83
CA LYS A 95 -20.46 10.31 7.28
C LYS A 95 -19.82 9.55 6.12
N ILE A 96 -20.49 9.48 4.97
CA ILE A 96 -19.95 8.90 3.73
C ILE A 96 -18.73 9.72 3.27
N LYS A 97 -18.80 11.05 3.32
CA LYS A 97 -17.67 11.94 3.00
C LYS A 97 -16.48 11.67 3.93
N PHE A 98 -16.70 11.48 5.23
CA PHE A 98 -15.66 11.07 6.17
C PHE A 98 -15.02 9.73 5.77
N ILE A 99 -15.83 8.71 5.44
CA ILE A 99 -15.32 7.40 5.02
C ILE A 99 -14.43 7.56 3.76
N ASN A 100 -14.91 8.30 2.76
CA ASN A 100 -14.21 8.47 1.48
C ASN A 100 -12.95 9.34 1.58
N SER A 101 -12.93 10.33 2.47
CA SER A 101 -11.83 11.29 2.59
C SER A 101 -10.82 10.92 3.67
N VAL A 102 -11.19 10.12 4.67
CA VAL A 102 -10.31 9.78 5.81
C VAL A 102 -9.98 8.29 5.83
N LEU A 103 -10.98 7.43 6.04
CA LEU A 103 -10.72 6.00 6.22
C LEU A 103 -10.18 5.36 4.94
N MET A 104 -10.74 5.76 3.79
CA MET A 104 -10.41 5.15 2.51
C MET A 104 -8.97 5.47 2.05
N PRO A 105 -8.47 6.72 2.12
CA PRO A 105 -7.06 7.00 1.81
C PRO A 105 -6.08 6.33 2.77
N ILE A 106 -6.40 6.28 4.08
CA ILE A 106 -5.57 5.59 5.08
C ILE A 106 -5.45 4.09 4.72
N GLY A 107 -6.57 3.45 4.39
CA GLY A 107 -6.58 2.04 4.01
C GLY A 107 -5.93 1.76 2.66
N CYS A 108 -6.06 2.68 1.70
CA CYS A 108 -5.55 2.48 0.34
C CYS A 108 -4.10 2.97 0.14
N TYR A 109 -3.42 3.44 1.19
CA TYR A 109 -2.03 3.89 1.10
C TYR A 109 -1.11 2.75 0.60
N GLY A 110 -0.30 3.02 -0.43
CA GLY A 110 0.48 1.98 -1.12
C GLY A 110 -0.36 1.03 -1.98
N GLY A 111 -1.57 1.45 -2.40
CA GLY A 111 -2.48 0.70 -3.26
C GLY A 111 -1.84 0.16 -4.54
N GLU A 112 -0.82 0.86 -5.04
CA GLU A 112 -0.02 0.53 -6.21
C GLU A 112 0.74 -0.80 -6.06
N THR A 113 1.18 -1.17 -4.85
CA THR A 113 1.92 -2.41 -4.61
C THR A 113 0.99 -3.58 -4.24
N VAL A 114 -0.07 -3.30 -3.46
CA VAL A 114 -1.02 -4.32 -2.95
C VAL A 114 -2.09 -4.70 -3.95
N GLY A 115 -2.43 -3.83 -4.90
CA GLY A 115 -3.60 -3.93 -5.78
C GLY A 115 -3.70 -5.21 -6.62
N MET A 116 -4.86 -5.39 -7.26
CA MET A 116 -5.17 -6.50 -8.19
C MET A 116 -5.33 -7.90 -7.57
N ARG A 117 -5.12 -8.09 -6.25
CA ARG A 117 -5.49 -9.32 -5.53
C ARG A 117 -6.41 -9.04 -4.33
N LYS A 118 -7.66 -9.50 -4.40
CA LYS A 118 -8.71 -9.24 -3.38
C LYS A 118 -8.32 -9.73 -1.98
N ALA A 119 -7.62 -10.87 -1.90
CA ALA A 119 -7.15 -11.42 -0.62
C ALA A 119 -6.21 -10.47 0.14
N ARG A 120 -5.36 -9.71 -0.56
CA ARG A 120 -4.40 -8.79 0.07
C ARG A 120 -5.09 -7.63 0.77
N VAL A 121 -6.19 -7.12 0.19
CA VAL A 121 -6.93 -5.99 0.77
C VAL A 121 -8.06 -6.41 1.71
N LYS A 122 -8.27 -7.73 1.92
CA LYS A 122 -9.34 -8.25 2.77
C LYS A 122 -9.29 -7.69 4.20
N PRO A 123 -8.13 -7.63 4.88
CA PRO A 123 -8.08 -7.11 6.25
C PRO A 123 -8.50 -5.64 6.35
N ILE A 124 -8.03 -4.80 5.42
CA ILE A 124 -8.36 -3.37 5.36
C ILE A 124 -9.83 -3.16 5.03
N ARG A 125 -10.34 -3.91 4.04
CA ARG A 125 -11.77 -3.91 3.67
C ARG A 125 -12.64 -4.24 4.86
N ALA A 126 -12.25 -5.21 5.70
CA ALA A 126 -13.04 -5.61 6.85
C ALA A 126 -13.23 -4.47 7.86
N GLU A 127 -12.21 -3.65 8.12
CA GLU A 127 -12.33 -2.50 9.03
C GLU A 127 -13.19 -1.38 8.43
N ILE A 128 -13.01 -1.06 7.14
CA ILE A 128 -13.85 -0.05 6.46
C ILE A 128 -15.31 -0.51 6.39
N ASP A 129 -15.55 -1.81 6.18
CA ASP A 129 -16.90 -2.36 6.14
C ASP A 129 -17.62 -2.24 7.49
N LYS A 130 -16.91 -2.30 8.63
CA LYS A 130 -17.51 -2.03 9.94
C LYS A 130 -18.03 -0.59 10.03
N ALA A 131 -17.25 0.38 9.54
CA ALA A 131 -17.68 1.77 9.50
C ALA A 131 -18.89 1.96 8.58
N ILE A 132 -18.88 1.35 7.39
CA ILE A 132 -20.01 1.43 6.45
C ILE A 132 -21.27 0.80 7.05
N ARG A 133 -21.16 -0.36 7.71
CA ARG A 133 -22.30 -1.00 8.38
C ARG A 133 -22.88 -0.13 9.49
N LEU A 134 -22.02 0.52 10.28
CA LEU A 134 -22.45 1.44 11.33
C LEU A 134 -23.23 2.62 10.74
N VAL A 135 -22.72 3.24 9.68
CA VAL A 135 -23.37 4.39 9.02
C VAL A 135 -24.67 4.00 8.34
N ALA A 136 -24.73 2.81 7.73
CA ALA A 136 -25.92 2.29 7.07
C ALA A 136 -26.95 1.69 8.03
N ASN A 137 -26.60 1.55 9.32
CA ASN A 137 -27.38 0.87 10.34
C ASN A 137 -27.84 -0.55 9.91
N VAL A 138 -26.94 -1.35 9.35
CA VAL A 138 -27.23 -2.71 8.86
C VAL A 138 -26.51 -3.79 9.67
N GLY A 139 -27.17 -4.94 9.84
CA GLY A 139 -26.61 -6.12 10.50
C GLY A 139 -25.47 -6.78 9.73
N LYS A 140 -24.85 -7.81 10.32
CA LYS A 140 -23.71 -8.55 9.75
C LYS A 140 -24.08 -9.35 8.49
N SER A 141 -25.34 -9.78 8.36
CA SER A 141 -25.88 -10.55 7.22
C SER A 141 -26.04 -9.72 5.95
N ALA A 142 -26.05 -8.38 6.05
CA ALA A 142 -26.27 -7.53 4.90
C ALA A 142 -25.17 -7.71 3.82
N ALA A 143 -25.61 -7.78 2.56
CA ALA A 143 -24.74 -7.91 1.39
C ALA A 143 -23.98 -6.60 1.14
N MET A 144 -22.74 -6.52 1.63
CA MET A 144 -21.95 -5.28 1.62
C MET A 144 -21.71 -4.69 0.23
N GLU A 145 -21.74 -5.50 -0.83
CA GLU A 145 -21.60 -5.00 -2.20
C GLU A 145 -22.76 -4.09 -2.59
N ARG A 146 -23.99 -4.47 -2.23
CA ARG A 146 -25.20 -3.67 -2.45
C ARG A 146 -25.19 -2.41 -1.58
N VAL A 147 -24.92 -2.54 -0.28
CA VAL A 147 -24.83 -1.41 0.66
C VAL A 147 -23.84 -0.35 0.18
N ARG A 148 -22.68 -0.78 -0.34
CA ARG A 148 -21.69 0.15 -0.90
C ARG A 148 -22.16 0.82 -2.18
N ALA A 149 -22.85 0.10 -3.05
CA ALA A 149 -23.40 0.66 -4.29
C ALA A 149 -24.42 1.75 -3.98
N ASP A 150 -25.34 1.51 -3.04
CA ASP A 150 -26.38 2.46 -2.64
C ASP A 150 -25.79 3.72 -1.97
N MET A 151 -24.72 3.54 -1.19
CA MET A 151 -23.98 4.67 -0.59
C MET A 151 -22.98 5.36 -1.53
N GLY A 152 -22.81 4.87 -2.77
CA GLY A 152 -21.81 5.40 -3.70
C GLY A 152 -20.35 5.23 -3.25
N ILE A 153 -20.06 4.26 -2.37
CA ILE A 153 -18.71 4.04 -1.83
C ILE A 153 -17.97 2.99 -2.66
N LYS A 154 -16.89 3.41 -3.32
CA LYS A 154 -15.99 2.48 -4.05
C LYS A 154 -15.30 1.54 -3.07
N SER A 155 -15.24 0.25 -3.41
CA SER A 155 -14.53 -0.72 -2.59
C SER A 155 -13.02 -0.45 -2.53
N VAL A 156 -12.38 -0.83 -1.42
CA VAL A 156 -10.91 -0.79 -1.25
C VAL A 156 -10.21 -1.51 -2.40
N PHE A 157 -10.73 -2.66 -2.81
CA PHE A 157 -10.19 -3.42 -3.94
C PHE A 157 -10.24 -2.65 -5.26
N LEU A 158 -11.34 -1.93 -5.52
CA LEU A 158 -11.47 -1.09 -6.71
C LEU A 158 -10.48 0.10 -6.67
N LYS A 159 -10.28 0.73 -5.53
CA LYS A 159 -9.32 1.83 -5.40
C LYS A 159 -7.88 1.38 -5.59
N THR A 160 -7.46 0.29 -4.94
CA THR A 160 -6.09 -0.20 -5.06
C THR A 160 -5.78 -0.78 -6.45
N LYS A 161 -6.73 -1.44 -7.12
CA LYS A 161 -6.51 -1.86 -8.52
C LYS A 161 -6.34 -0.67 -9.46
N THR A 162 -7.14 0.39 -9.27
CA THR A 162 -7.06 1.59 -10.11
C THR A 162 -5.72 2.31 -9.88
N ALA A 163 -5.26 2.38 -8.63
CA ALA A 163 -3.95 2.92 -8.30
C ALA A 163 -2.82 2.13 -8.97
N ARG A 164 -2.86 0.79 -8.89
CA ARG A 164 -1.88 -0.09 -9.52
C ARG A 164 -1.90 -0.04 -11.05
N GLU A 165 -3.07 0.05 -11.65
CA GLU A 165 -3.24 0.23 -13.11
C GLU A 165 -2.63 1.56 -13.55
N ARG A 166 -2.96 2.66 -12.86
CA ARG A 166 -2.34 3.97 -13.11
C ARG A 166 -0.83 3.92 -12.97
N ALA A 167 -0.31 3.27 -11.93
CA ALA A 167 1.11 3.08 -11.70
C ALA A 167 1.77 2.31 -12.85
N TYR A 168 1.14 1.25 -13.34
CA TYR A 168 1.66 0.46 -14.46
C TYR A 168 1.86 1.29 -15.73
N HIS A 169 0.94 2.21 -16.03
CA HIS A 169 1.08 3.09 -17.19
C HIS A 169 2.00 4.29 -16.94
N LYS A 170 1.98 4.86 -15.73
CA LYS A 170 2.72 6.08 -15.40
C LYS A 170 4.20 5.82 -15.13
N TRP A 171 4.53 4.78 -14.37
CA TRP A 171 5.91 4.58 -13.90
C TRP A 171 6.95 4.43 -15.02
N PRO A 172 6.67 3.75 -16.16
CA PRO A 172 7.62 3.67 -17.27
C PRO A 172 7.98 5.01 -17.93
N THR A 173 7.14 6.04 -17.78
CA THR A 173 7.33 7.36 -18.39
C THR A 173 8.09 8.33 -17.47
N LEU A 174 8.39 7.93 -16.22
CA LEU A 174 9.11 8.76 -15.27
C LEU A 174 10.63 8.61 -15.45
N LYS A 175 11.39 9.65 -15.13
CA LYS A 175 12.87 9.60 -15.05
C LYS A 175 13.30 9.11 -13.67
N THR A 176 12.87 7.92 -13.28
CA THR A 176 13.17 7.32 -11.97
C THR A 176 13.64 5.88 -12.13
N TRP A 177 14.33 5.39 -11.10
CA TRP A 177 14.85 4.01 -11.07
C TRP A 177 13.73 2.96 -11.24
N ILE A 178 12.50 3.29 -10.86
CA ILE A 178 11.33 2.42 -11.07
C ILE A 178 11.08 2.22 -12.58
N ALA A 179 11.25 3.25 -13.40
CA ALA A 179 11.08 3.14 -14.84
C ALA A 179 12.11 2.16 -15.43
N ASP A 180 13.37 2.26 -15.00
CA ASP A 180 14.44 1.38 -15.44
C ASP A 180 14.20 -0.07 -14.99
N LEU A 181 13.75 -0.27 -13.74
CA LEU A 181 13.38 -1.59 -13.22
C LEU A 181 12.20 -2.22 -13.97
N ILE A 182 11.26 -1.41 -14.48
CA ILE A 182 10.14 -1.92 -15.29
C ILE A 182 10.58 -2.26 -16.71
N LYS A 183 11.44 -1.43 -17.33
CA LYS A 183 11.97 -1.65 -18.68
C LYS A 183 12.94 -2.85 -18.72
N SER A 184 13.65 -3.09 -17.63
CA SER A 184 14.63 -4.17 -17.47
C SER A 184 14.19 -5.16 -16.38
N PRO A 185 13.09 -5.92 -16.58
CA PRO A 185 12.57 -6.81 -15.56
C PRO A 185 13.51 -7.98 -15.29
N ILE A 186 13.56 -8.43 -14.04
CA ILE A 186 14.32 -9.60 -13.61
C ILE A 186 13.82 -10.85 -14.36
N ARG A 187 14.69 -11.46 -15.16
CA ARG A 187 14.36 -12.63 -16.00
C ARG A 187 14.24 -13.94 -15.23
N SER A 188 14.89 -14.06 -14.07
CA SER A 188 14.89 -15.29 -13.26
C SER A 188 13.54 -15.58 -12.58
N ARG A 189 12.59 -14.64 -12.57
CA ARG A 189 11.27 -14.81 -11.93
C ARG A 189 10.14 -14.69 -12.94
N MET A 190 9.32 -15.74 -13.07
CA MET A 190 8.16 -15.75 -13.96
C MET A 190 7.01 -14.82 -13.50
N ALA A 191 6.88 -14.60 -12.19
CA ALA A 191 5.82 -13.78 -11.60
C ALA A 191 6.41 -12.54 -10.90
N THR A 192 6.28 -11.38 -11.54
CA THR A 192 6.72 -10.09 -11.01
C THR A 192 5.55 -9.14 -10.86
N TRP A 193 5.80 -7.97 -10.26
CA TRP A 193 4.80 -6.92 -10.21
C TRP A 193 4.34 -6.52 -11.63
N VAL A 194 5.27 -6.40 -12.58
CA VAL A 194 5.01 -6.01 -13.98
C VAL A 194 4.20 -7.07 -14.72
N THR A 195 4.66 -8.34 -14.73
CA THR A 195 3.98 -9.42 -15.45
C THR A 195 2.60 -9.72 -14.83
N GLY A 196 2.48 -9.60 -13.51
CA GLY A 196 1.20 -9.70 -12.80
C GLY A 196 0.22 -8.57 -13.17
N SER A 197 0.70 -7.31 -13.22
CA SER A 197 -0.12 -6.16 -13.63
C SER A 197 -0.62 -6.32 -15.08
N ALA A 198 0.28 -6.63 -16.01
CA ALA A 198 -0.04 -6.82 -17.43
C ALA A 198 -1.06 -7.93 -17.65
N ARG A 199 -0.87 -9.10 -17.00
CA ARG A 199 -1.80 -10.23 -17.08
C ARG A 199 -3.18 -9.87 -16.55
N TRP A 200 -3.24 -9.14 -15.43
CA TRP A 200 -4.49 -8.72 -14.83
C TRP A 200 -5.25 -7.73 -15.72
N ILE A 201 -4.56 -6.69 -16.22
CA ILE A 201 -5.14 -5.71 -17.14
C ILE A 201 -5.66 -6.42 -18.39
N LYS A 202 -4.86 -7.33 -18.97
CA LYS A 202 -5.29 -8.10 -20.15
C LYS A 202 -6.55 -8.90 -19.91
N LYS A 203 -6.64 -9.55 -18.75
CA LYS A 203 -7.79 -10.41 -18.39
C LYS A 203 -9.06 -9.63 -18.10
N PHE A 204 -8.96 -8.49 -17.42
CA PHE A 204 -10.13 -7.82 -16.84
C PHE A 204 -10.49 -6.50 -17.51
N VAL A 205 -9.53 -5.71 -18.00
CA VAL A 205 -9.80 -4.39 -18.59
C VAL A 205 -10.23 -4.53 -20.05
N PHE A 206 -9.50 -5.30 -20.86
CA PHE A 206 -9.88 -5.52 -22.27
C PHE A 206 -11.19 -6.31 -22.43
N LYS A 207 -11.52 -7.21 -21.48
CA LYS A 207 -12.83 -7.87 -21.48
C LYS A 207 -13.98 -6.88 -21.25
N ILE A 208 -13.80 -5.88 -20.39
CA ILE A 208 -14.84 -4.88 -20.10
C ILE A 208 -15.03 -3.92 -21.29
N GLN A 209 -13.96 -3.55 -21.99
CA GLN A 209 -14.06 -2.71 -23.19
C GLN A 209 -14.78 -3.42 -24.35
N LYS A 210 -14.53 -4.73 -24.53
CA LYS A 210 -15.25 -5.54 -25.54
C LYS A 210 -16.75 -5.72 -25.25
N VAL A 211 -17.15 -5.75 -23.98
CA VAL A 211 -18.58 -5.84 -23.59
C VAL A 211 -19.32 -4.51 -23.75
N LYS A 212 -18.59 -3.38 -23.78
CA LYS A 212 -19.17 -2.04 -23.96
C LYS A 212 -19.29 -1.59 -25.42
N GLN A 213 -18.72 -2.32 -26.37
CA GLN A 213 -18.97 -2.09 -27.79
C GLN A 213 -20.07 -3.07 -28.24
N PRO A 214 -21.26 -2.59 -28.64
CA PRO A 214 -22.23 -3.48 -29.27
C PRO A 214 -21.58 -4.01 -30.56
N SER A 215 -21.68 -5.32 -30.77
CA SER A 215 -21.38 -5.95 -32.06
C SER A 215 -22.13 -5.20 -33.17
N PRO A 216 -21.54 -5.04 -34.36
CA PRO A 216 -22.22 -4.41 -35.50
C PRO A 216 -23.52 -5.13 -35.86
#